data_AF-A0A1B6HCM8-F1
#
_entry.id   AF-A0A1B6HCM8-F1
#
_cell.length_a   1.000
_cell.length_b   1.000
_cell.length_c   1.000
_cell.angle_alpha   90.00
_cell.angle_beta   90.00
_cell.angle_gamma   90.00
#
_symmetry.space_group_name_H-M   'P 1'
#
loop_
_entity.id
_entity.type
_entity.pdbx_description
1 polymer ?
#
loop_
_entity_poly.entity_id
_entity_poly.type
_entity_poly.pdbx_seq_one_letter_code
_entity_poly.pdbx_strand_id
1 'polypeptide(L)'
;MQIWVFVILLARLGSTFTPQPAPCSFNPMCLCKFRELPRNTPPKMDDINNIIQVSCVGIPFYRFPELPMIELEKLDIMSSGLDQLNEESLGGVRVEVIQLMDNSIFNVNQKSFQMTSDMVKSIDLSNNQLQEIPLQRS
;
A
#
# COMPACT_ATOMS: atom_id res chain seq x y z
N MET A 1 49.13 15.39 -4.29
CA MET A 1 48.00 14.50 -4.65
C MET A 1 46.97 14.44 -3.53
N GLN A 2 46.29 15.55 -3.19
CA GLN A 2 45.40 15.58 -2.00
C GLN A 2 44.20 16.52 -2.13
N ILE A 3 43.91 17.00 -3.34
CA ILE A 3 42.79 17.91 -3.62
C ILE A 3 41.67 17.17 -4.38
N TRP A 4 42.04 16.26 -5.29
CA TRP A 4 41.09 15.46 -6.08
C TRP A 4 40.21 14.52 -5.24
N VAL A 5 40.72 14.02 -4.09
CA VAL A 5 39.97 13.13 -3.19
C VAL A 5 38.78 13.86 -2.55
N PHE A 6 38.92 15.15 -2.21
CA PHE A 6 37.85 15.95 -1.63
C PHE A 6 36.73 16.26 -2.63
N VAL A 7 37.07 16.46 -3.91
CA VAL A 7 36.08 16.72 -4.97
C VAL A 7 35.21 15.49 -5.24
N ILE A 8 35.79 14.28 -5.17
CA ILE A 8 35.05 13.02 -5.34
C ILE A 8 34.13 12.74 -4.14
N LEU A 9 34.53 13.14 -2.93
CA LEU A 9 33.70 13.01 -1.71
C LEU A 9 32.46 13.92 -1.74
N LEU A 10 32.56 15.14 -2.27
CA LEU A 10 31.42 16.05 -2.38
C LEU A 10 30.45 15.69 -3.50
N ALA A 11 30.92 15.03 -4.57
CA ALA A 11 30.08 14.57 -5.67
C ALA A 11 29.12 13.41 -5.30
N ARG A 12 29.32 12.76 -4.13
CA ARG A 12 28.46 11.67 -3.64
C ARG A 12 27.32 12.12 -2.71
N LEU A 13 27.14 13.42 -2.51
CA LEU A 13 26.01 13.99 -1.75
C LEU A 13 24.83 14.37 -2.65
N GLY A 14 24.75 13.82 -3.85
CA GLY A 14 23.52 13.80 -4.64
C GLY A 14 22.54 12.80 -4.05
N SER A 15 21.98 13.07 -2.87
CA SER A 15 20.90 12.27 -2.32
C SER A 15 19.70 12.40 -3.27
N THR A 16 19.38 11.34 -4.00
CA THR A 16 18.05 11.18 -4.61
C THR A 16 17.06 11.24 -3.45
N PHE A 17 16.30 12.33 -3.34
CA PHE A 17 15.32 12.50 -2.28
C PHE A 17 14.12 11.62 -2.59
N THR A 18 14.15 10.37 -2.13
CA THR A 18 12.97 9.52 -2.18
C THR A 18 11.97 10.05 -1.15
N PRO A 19 10.72 10.33 -1.54
CA PRO A 19 9.67 10.73 -0.62
C PRO A 19 9.58 9.68 0.48
N GLN A 20 9.80 10.11 1.72
CA GLN A 20 9.65 9.23 2.87
C GLN A 20 8.15 8.93 3.07
N PRO A 21 7.77 7.71 3.47
CA PRO A 21 6.41 7.42 3.88
C PRO A 21 5.99 8.36 5.01
N ALA A 22 4.74 8.85 4.98
CA ALA A 22 4.17 9.70 6.03
C ALA A 22 2.81 9.15 6.48
N PRO A 23 2.32 9.46 7.69
CA PRO A 23 1.00 9.03 8.13
C PRO A 23 -0.09 9.44 7.13
N CYS A 24 -1.01 8.52 6.83
CA CYS A 24 -2.13 8.81 5.94
C CYS A 24 -3.13 9.75 6.63
N SER A 25 -3.66 10.76 5.91
CA SER A 25 -4.65 11.69 6.45
C SER A 25 -5.99 11.04 6.80
N PHE A 26 -6.37 9.98 6.09
CA PHE A 26 -7.59 9.19 6.35
C PHE A 26 -7.41 8.10 7.41
N ASN A 27 -6.16 7.73 7.75
CA ASN A 27 -5.86 6.80 8.83
C ASN A 27 -4.40 7.00 9.30
N PRO A 28 -4.16 7.75 10.40
CA PRO A 28 -2.81 8.10 10.83
C PRO A 28 -2.02 6.93 11.41
N MET A 29 -2.65 5.77 11.64
CA MET A 29 -1.94 4.54 12.02
C MET A 29 -1.29 3.84 10.81
N CYS A 30 -1.71 4.19 9.59
CA CYS A 30 -1.13 3.71 8.35
C CYS A 30 -0.15 4.72 7.77
N LEU A 31 0.77 4.24 6.94
CA LEU A 31 1.73 5.03 6.20
C LEU A 31 1.37 5.10 4.72
N CYS A 32 1.45 6.28 4.16
CA CYS A 32 1.23 6.59 2.76
C CYS A 32 2.55 6.98 2.11
N LYS A 33 2.84 6.39 0.96
CA LYS A 33 3.93 6.79 0.07
C LYS A 33 3.35 7.57 -1.09
N PHE A 34 4.01 8.67 -1.42
CA PHE A 34 3.57 9.59 -2.47
C PHE A 34 4.43 9.44 -3.72
N ARG A 35 3.85 9.73 -4.88
CA ARG A 35 4.55 9.86 -6.15
C ARG A 35 5.63 10.94 -6.01
N GLU A 36 6.80 10.70 -6.60
CA GLU A 36 7.84 11.72 -6.65
C GLU A 36 7.33 12.94 -7.43
N LEU A 37 7.16 14.07 -6.72
CA LEU A 37 6.87 15.35 -7.34
C LEU A 37 8.20 16.03 -7.73
N PRO A 38 8.25 16.77 -8.85
CA PRO A 38 9.41 17.59 -9.20
C PRO A 38 9.77 18.54 -8.04
N ARG A 39 11.07 18.74 -7.79
CA ARG A 39 11.66 19.52 -6.68
C ARG A 39 11.07 20.93 -6.44
N ASN A 40 10.28 21.47 -7.37
CA ASN A 40 9.74 22.82 -7.32
C ASN A 40 8.29 22.89 -6.81
N THR A 41 7.66 21.75 -6.50
CA THR A 41 6.29 21.71 -5.97
C THR A 41 6.32 21.11 -4.57
N PRO A 42 6.04 21.89 -3.51
CA PRO A 42 5.89 21.33 -2.18
C PRO A 42 4.77 20.28 -2.19
N PRO A 43 4.99 19.05 -1.71
CA PRO A 43 3.91 18.09 -1.54
C PRO A 43 2.89 18.69 -0.57
N LYS A 44 1.64 18.80 -1.02
CA LYS A 44 0.54 19.13 -0.11
C LYS A 44 0.30 17.89 0.75
N MET A 45 0.32 18.06 2.07
CA MET A 45 0.11 17.00 3.06
C MET A 45 -1.17 16.19 2.81
N ASP A 46 -2.18 16.80 2.16
CA ASP A 46 -3.50 16.23 1.94
C ASP A 46 -3.72 15.75 0.49
N ASP A 47 -2.66 15.58 -0.29
CA ASP A 47 -2.77 15.21 -1.71
C ASP A 47 -3.00 13.70 -1.91
N ILE A 48 -4.23 13.27 -1.62
CA ILE A 48 -4.65 11.87 -1.75
C ILE A 48 -4.48 11.31 -3.16
N ASN A 49 -4.48 12.17 -4.19
CA ASN A 49 -4.34 11.76 -5.60
C ASN A 49 -2.90 11.41 -5.98
N ASN A 50 -1.93 11.79 -5.14
CA ASN A 50 -0.53 11.46 -5.32
C ASN A 50 -0.07 10.28 -4.47
N ILE A 51 -0.96 9.66 -3.69
CA ILE A 51 -0.64 8.44 -2.96
C ILE A 51 -0.51 7.29 -3.95
N ILE A 52 0.61 6.57 -3.89
CA ILE A 52 0.86 5.39 -4.72
C ILE A 52 0.86 4.10 -3.90
N GLN A 53 1.13 4.18 -2.61
CA GLN A 53 1.12 3.01 -1.72
C GLN A 53 0.56 3.39 -0.35
N VAL A 54 -0.26 2.48 0.19
CA VAL A 54 -0.77 2.53 1.56
C VAL A 54 -0.26 1.31 2.30
N SER A 55 0.25 1.49 3.52
CA SER A 55 0.80 0.43 4.34
C SER A 55 0.31 0.52 5.77
N CYS A 56 -0.39 -0.51 6.21
CA CYS A 56 -0.89 -0.69 7.57
C CYS A 56 -0.33 -2.03 8.10
N VAL A 57 0.71 -1.99 8.92
CA VAL A 57 1.38 -3.19 9.42
C VAL A 57 1.32 -3.24 10.94
N GLY A 58 0.82 -4.34 11.49
CA GLY A 58 0.67 -4.50 12.94
C GLY A 58 -0.47 -3.65 13.54
N ILE A 59 -1.36 -3.11 12.71
CA ILE A 59 -2.49 -2.28 13.14
C ILE A 59 -3.73 -3.18 13.25
N PRO A 60 -4.35 -3.33 14.43
CA PRO A 60 -5.48 -4.25 14.57
C PRO A 60 -6.70 -3.75 13.81
N PHE A 61 -7.22 -4.58 12.90
CA PHE A 61 -8.43 -4.31 12.14
C PHE A 61 -9.49 -5.38 12.39
N TYR A 62 -10.67 -4.97 12.87
CA TYR A 62 -11.84 -5.86 12.98
C TYR A 62 -12.51 -6.12 11.62
N ARG A 63 -12.37 -5.19 10.68
CA ARG A 63 -12.84 -5.29 9.30
C ARG A 63 -11.84 -4.61 8.38
N PHE A 64 -11.92 -4.89 7.08
CA PHE A 64 -11.09 -4.21 6.10
C PHE A 64 -11.23 -2.67 6.24
N PRO A 65 -10.13 -1.91 6.28
CA PRO A 65 -10.17 -0.46 6.50
C PRO A 65 -10.84 0.25 5.32
N GLU A 66 -11.66 1.25 5.61
CA GLU A 66 -12.20 2.13 4.58
C GLU A 66 -11.07 3.01 4.01
N LEU A 67 -10.84 2.87 2.70
CA LEU A 67 -9.87 3.66 1.96
C LEU A 67 -10.63 4.65 1.05
N PRO A 68 -10.07 5.85 0.80
CA PRO A 68 -10.65 6.76 -0.19
C PRO A 68 -10.62 6.11 -1.58
N MET A 69 -11.50 6.56 -2.49
CA MET A 69 -11.47 6.13 -3.89
C MET A 69 -10.25 6.70 -4.60
N ILE A 70 -9.14 5.95 -4.54
CA ILE A 70 -7.85 6.29 -5.14
C ILE A 70 -7.28 5.08 -5.87
N GLU A 71 -6.45 5.33 -6.88
CA GLU A 71 -5.68 4.31 -7.58
C GLU A 71 -4.32 4.11 -6.91
N LEU A 72 -4.01 2.88 -6.53
CA LEU A 72 -2.78 2.51 -5.82
C LEU A 72 -1.94 1.53 -6.64
N GLU A 73 -0.62 1.70 -6.57
CA GLU A 73 0.32 0.67 -7.03
C GLU A 73 0.33 -0.51 -6.04
N LYS A 74 0.26 -0.21 -4.74
CA LYS A 74 0.39 -1.23 -3.69
C LYS A 74 -0.43 -0.93 -2.44
N LEU A 75 -1.09 -1.94 -1.91
CA LEU A 75 -1.77 -1.91 -0.61
C LEU A 75 -1.24 -3.03 0.29
N ASP A 76 -0.69 -2.64 1.43
CA ASP A 76 -0.20 -3.57 2.46
C ASP A 76 -1.09 -3.48 3.70
N ILE A 77 -1.78 -4.56 4.05
CA ILE A 77 -2.48 -4.73 5.32
C ILE A 77 -2.01 -6.05 5.92
N MET A 78 -0.94 -6.00 6.69
CA MET A 78 -0.20 -7.20 7.14
C MET A 78 -0.17 -7.27 8.65
N SER A 79 -0.13 -8.48 9.22
CA SER A 79 -0.03 -8.67 10.68
C SER A 79 -1.11 -7.90 11.45
N SER A 80 -2.31 -7.77 10.87
CA SER A 80 -3.35 -6.85 11.33
C SER A 80 -4.56 -7.57 11.95
N GLY A 81 -4.52 -8.90 12.01
CA GLY A 81 -5.55 -9.74 12.62
C GLY A 81 -6.86 -9.82 11.83
N LEU A 82 -6.86 -9.40 10.55
CA LEU A 82 -8.04 -9.44 9.71
C LEU A 82 -8.52 -10.89 9.51
N ASP A 83 -9.81 -11.14 9.65
CA ASP A 83 -10.37 -12.49 9.67
C ASP A 83 -11.22 -12.83 8.43
N GLN A 84 -11.78 -11.82 7.77
CA GLN A 84 -12.63 -12.00 6.59
C GLN A 84 -12.47 -10.86 5.58
N LEU A 85 -12.64 -11.20 4.30
CA LEU A 85 -12.92 -10.23 3.24
C LEU A 85 -14.39 -10.39 2.81
N ASN A 86 -15.21 -9.39 3.10
CA ASN A 86 -16.61 -9.34 2.68
C ASN A 86 -16.78 -8.68 1.29
N GLU A 87 -18.00 -8.64 0.76
CA GLU A 87 -18.32 -8.05 -0.56
C GLU A 87 -17.84 -6.60 -0.71
N GLU A 88 -17.77 -5.84 0.37
CA GLU A 88 -17.42 -4.42 0.38
C GLU A 88 -15.95 -4.14 0.65
N SER A 89 -15.16 -5.16 1.04
CA SER A 89 -13.81 -4.97 1.60
C SER A 89 -12.89 -4.17 0.67
N LEU A 90 -12.86 -4.47 -0.63
CA LEU A 90 -12.09 -3.66 -1.61
C LEU A 90 -13.00 -2.82 -2.51
N GLY A 91 -14.24 -2.56 -2.09
CA GLY A 91 -15.24 -1.85 -2.90
C GLY A 91 -14.84 -0.43 -3.29
N GLY A 92 -13.91 0.20 -2.56
CA GLY A 92 -13.41 1.54 -2.82
C GLY A 92 -11.99 1.61 -3.40
N VAL A 93 -11.35 0.48 -3.74
CA VAL A 93 -9.91 0.45 -4.02
C VAL A 93 -9.65 -0.07 -5.43
N ARG A 94 -8.89 0.69 -6.23
CA ARG A 94 -8.29 0.22 -7.48
C ARG A 94 -6.80 0.04 -7.24
N VAL A 95 -6.31 -1.20 -7.21
CA VAL A 95 -4.93 -1.49 -6.79
C VAL A 95 -4.28 -2.57 -7.64
N GLU A 96 -2.97 -2.43 -7.93
CA GLU A 96 -2.22 -3.44 -8.69
C GLU A 96 -1.73 -4.60 -7.81
N VAL A 97 -1.20 -4.31 -6.62
CA VAL A 97 -0.62 -5.31 -5.71
C VAL A 97 -1.28 -5.22 -4.34
N ILE A 98 -1.85 -6.35 -3.89
CA ILE A 98 -2.47 -6.46 -2.57
C ILE A 98 -1.66 -7.44 -1.72
N GLN A 99 -1.17 -7.00 -0.56
CA GLN A 99 -0.51 -7.84 0.43
C GLN A 99 -1.36 -7.92 1.69
N LEU A 100 -1.92 -9.11 1.95
CA LEU A 100 -2.74 -9.44 3.12
C LEU A 100 -2.10 -10.56 3.96
N MET A 101 -0.79 -10.74 3.82
CA MET A 101 -0.03 -11.77 4.51
C MET A 101 -0.05 -11.60 6.03
N ASP A 102 0.10 -12.73 6.73
CA ASP A 102 0.16 -12.79 8.20
C ASP A 102 -1.08 -12.24 8.91
N ASN A 103 -2.27 -12.47 8.35
CA ASN A 103 -3.53 -12.17 9.03
C ASN A 103 -4.18 -13.46 9.56
N SER A 104 -5.49 -13.44 9.82
CA SER A 104 -6.27 -14.61 10.25
C SER A 104 -7.42 -14.87 9.28
N ILE A 105 -7.25 -14.51 8.00
CA ILE A 105 -8.32 -14.54 7.01
C ILE A 105 -8.71 -16.00 6.77
N PHE A 106 -9.93 -16.36 7.14
CA PHE A 106 -10.47 -17.70 6.93
C PHE A 106 -11.51 -17.75 5.82
N ASN A 107 -12.10 -16.60 5.47
CA ASN A 107 -13.12 -16.49 4.44
C ASN A 107 -12.89 -15.27 3.54
N VAL A 108 -13.04 -15.48 2.24
CA VAL A 108 -12.91 -14.44 1.21
C VAL A 108 -14.12 -14.51 0.30
N ASN A 109 -14.99 -13.50 0.38
CA ASN A 109 -16.14 -13.37 -0.49
C ASN A 109 -15.67 -13.18 -1.94
N GLN A 110 -16.23 -13.92 -2.89
CA GLN A 110 -15.86 -13.85 -4.30
C GLN A 110 -16.00 -12.43 -4.89
N LYS A 111 -16.95 -11.65 -4.39
CA LYS A 111 -17.19 -10.28 -4.85
C LYS A 111 -16.26 -9.24 -4.23
N SER A 112 -15.52 -9.60 -3.18
CA SER A 112 -14.62 -8.68 -2.48
C SER A 112 -13.62 -7.99 -3.42
N PHE A 113 -13.26 -8.62 -4.55
CA PHE A 113 -12.31 -8.09 -5.53
C PHE A 113 -12.95 -7.48 -6.78
N GLN A 114 -14.28 -7.42 -6.90
CA GLN A 114 -14.94 -7.01 -8.15
C GLN A 114 -14.47 -5.64 -8.65
N MET A 115 -14.37 -4.66 -7.74
CA MET A 115 -14.01 -3.28 -8.07
C MET A 115 -12.54 -3.07 -8.44
N THR A 116 -11.67 -4.02 -8.11
CA THR A 116 -10.24 -3.95 -8.40
C THR A 116 -9.80 -4.97 -9.45
N SER A 117 -10.72 -5.79 -9.94
CA SER A 117 -10.45 -6.96 -10.80
C SER A 117 -9.79 -6.62 -12.13
N ASP A 118 -9.99 -5.40 -12.65
CA ASP A 118 -9.42 -4.91 -13.89
C ASP A 118 -7.95 -4.43 -13.74
N MET A 119 -7.50 -4.17 -12.51
CA MET A 119 -6.19 -3.58 -12.22
C MET A 119 -5.26 -4.49 -11.42
N VAL A 120 -5.80 -5.42 -10.62
CA VAL A 120 -5.00 -6.33 -9.79
C VAL A 120 -4.12 -7.22 -10.65
N LYS A 121 -2.83 -7.18 -10.35
CA LYS A 121 -1.79 -8.04 -10.94
C LYS A 121 -1.34 -9.13 -9.97
N SER A 122 -1.41 -8.88 -8.66
CA SER A 122 -0.96 -9.83 -7.63
C SER A 122 -1.73 -9.66 -6.32
N ILE A 123 -2.09 -10.79 -5.71
CA ILE A 123 -2.67 -10.86 -4.36
C ILE A 123 -1.85 -11.87 -3.56
N ASP A 124 -1.33 -11.43 -2.42
CA ASP A 124 -0.66 -12.29 -1.45
C ASP A 124 -1.56 -12.51 -0.22
N LEU A 125 -2.02 -13.74 -0.05
CA LEU A 125 -2.82 -14.21 1.08
C LEU A 125 -2.05 -15.25 1.92
N SER A 126 -0.73 -15.32 1.79
CA SER A 126 0.10 -16.26 2.53
C SER A 126 -0.04 -16.09 4.05
N ASN A 127 0.18 -17.18 4.79
CA ASN A 127 0.04 -17.23 6.25
C ASN A 127 -1.31 -16.68 6.76
N ASN A 128 -2.40 -17.17 6.16
CA ASN A 128 -3.77 -16.97 6.61
C ASN A 128 -4.41 -18.34 6.94
N GLN A 129 -5.69 -18.33 7.32
CA GLN A 129 -6.44 -19.53 7.75
C GLN A 129 -7.43 -20.00 6.68
N LEU A 130 -7.10 -19.77 5.41
CA LEU A 130 -7.95 -20.11 4.28
C LEU A 130 -8.19 -21.62 4.22
N GLN A 131 -9.46 -22.02 4.26
CA GLN A 131 -9.85 -23.42 4.11
C GLN A 131 -9.90 -23.83 2.63
N GLU A 132 -10.18 -22.87 1.75
CA GLU A 132 -10.28 -23.05 0.31
C GLU A 132 -9.52 -21.94 -0.41
N ILE A 133 -9.01 -22.24 -1.60
CA ILE A 133 -8.41 -21.23 -2.46
C ILE A 133 -9.55 -20.37 -3.04
N PRO A 134 -9.53 -19.04 -2.88
CA PRO A 134 -10.53 -18.17 -3.48
C PRO A 134 -10.42 -18.25 -5.01
N LEU A 135 -11.25 -19.08 -5.64
CA LEU A 135 -11.27 -19.23 -7.09
C LEU A 135 -12.01 -18.04 -7.72
N GLN A 136 -11.27 -17.12 -8.34
CA GLN A 136 -11.86 -16.20 -9.30
C GLN A 136 -12.13 -16.96 -10.59
N ARG A 137 -13.39 -17.32 -10.85
CA ARG A 137 -13.84 -17.54 -12.23
C ARG A 137 -14.13 -16.16 -12.83
N SER A 138 -13.23 -15.73 -13.71
CA SER A 138 -13.39 -14.58 -14.62
C SER A 138 -14.55 -14.80 -15.57
#